data_AF-A0A6B1G3N7-F1
#
_entry.id   AF-A0A6B1G3N7-F1
#
_cell.length_a   1.000
_cell.length_b   1.000
_cell.length_c   1.000
_cell.angle_alpha   90.00
_cell.angle_beta   90.00
_cell.angle_gamma   90.00
#
_symmetry.space_group_name_H-M   'P 1'
#
loop_
_entity.id
_entity.type
_entity.pdbx_description
1 polymer ?
#
loop_
_entity_poly.entity_id
_entity_poly.type
_entity_poly.pdbx_seq_one_letter_code
_entity_poly.pdbx_strand_id
1 'polypeptide(L)'
;MAEILNIEHDIRIDALRQQLARLGRGQVVVVLPSGCTHLESLPRLRLLQRQAQLQGQALALVTPDPTIRQNAKRLGIPAFGSEAAARWRRWGTAAAAPRNAANRTGTWLPEPPHWRQGNGSIDPKLRARPRFDRVRSRRIRAAKRYHRATPLWLQIVGYLFVGLFMVTFLSGFVYYV
;
A
#
# COMPACT_ATOMS: atom_id res chain seq x y z
N MET A 1 -3.42 -24.43 0.51
CA MET A 1 -2.37 -24.36 -0.53
C MET A 1 -1.37 -23.32 -0.10
N ALA A 2 -0.08 -23.64 -0.11
CA ALA A 2 0.98 -22.69 0.19
C ALA A 2 1.44 -22.05 -1.12
N GLU A 3 1.35 -20.73 -1.21
CA GLU A 3 1.76 -19.96 -2.37
C GLU A 3 3.22 -19.56 -2.22
N ILE A 4 4.04 -19.88 -3.22
CA ILE A 4 5.48 -19.66 -3.20
C ILE A 4 5.76 -18.37 -3.96
N LEU A 5 6.22 -17.33 -3.27
CA LEU A 5 6.77 -16.15 -3.93
C LEU A 5 8.26 -16.35 -4.10
N ASN A 6 8.67 -16.45 -5.36
CA ASN A 6 10.06 -16.34 -5.72
C ASN A 6 10.40 -14.85 -5.86
N ILE A 7 11.32 -14.38 -5.02
CA ILE A 7 11.72 -12.97 -5.01
C ILE A 7 12.99 -12.82 -5.85
N GLU A 8 12.97 -11.89 -6.81
CA GLU A 8 14.16 -11.45 -7.55
C GLU A 8 15.19 -10.78 -6.61
N HIS A 9 16.49 -10.89 -6.89
CA HIS A 9 17.59 -10.48 -5.99
C HIS A 9 17.55 -9.01 -5.48
N ASP A 10 16.78 -8.11 -6.12
CA ASP A 10 16.74 -6.67 -5.82
C ASP A 10 15.35 -6.15 -5.34
N ILE A 11 14.46 -7.04 -4.91
CA ILE A 11 13.13 -6.60 -4.48
C ILE A 11 13.21 -5.84 -3.15
N ARG A 12 12.86 -4.55 -3.22
CA ARG A 12 12.65 -3.69 -2.05
C ARG A 12 11.54 -4.23 -1.16
N ILE A 13 11.68 -4.05 0.15
CA ILE A 13 10.68 -4.53 1.12
C ILE A 13 9.27 -3.98 0.90
N ASP A 14 9.13 -2.78 0.34
CA ASP A 14 7.82 -2.19 0.05
C ASP A 14 7.09 -2.94 -1.06
N ALA A 15 7.81 -3.38 -2.10
CA ALA A 15 7.26 -4.21 -3.17
C ALA A 15 6.83 -5.57 -2.63
N LEU A 16 7.64 -6.18 -1.77
CA LEU A 16 7.31 -7.45 -1.11
C LEU A 16 6.07 -7.33 -0.21
N ARG A 17 5.94 -6.23 0.54
CA ARG A 17 4.73 -5.95 1.35
C ARG A 17 3.50 -5.78 0.48
N GLN A 18 3.63 -5.12 -0.68
CA GLN A 18 2.53 -4.95 -1.61
C GLN A 18 2.13 -6.26 -2.28
N GLN A 19 3.09 -7.14 -2.59
CA GLN A 19 2.82 -8.49 -3.09
C GLN A 19 2.12 -9.35 -2.03
N LEU A 20 2.62 -9.38 -0.78
CA LEU A 20 1.92 -10.04 0.33
C LEU A 20 0.48 -9.54 0.46
N ALA A 21 0.27 -8.24 0.27
CA ALA A 21 -1.06 -7.66 0.38
C ALA A 21 -2.04 -8.04 -0.73
N ARG A 22 -1.54 -8.37 -1.92
CA ARG A 22 -2.36 -8.88 -3.01
C ARG A 22 -2.83 -10.31 -2.78
N LEU A 23 -2.02 -11.11 -2.07
CA LEU A 23 -2.27 -12.55 -1.85
C LEU A 23 -3.30 -12.85 -0.75
N GLY A 24 -3.76 -11.85 0.01
CA GLY A 24 -4.95 -12.01 0.85
C GLY A 24 -4.76 -12.93 2.06
N ARG A 25 -5.51 -14.04 2.16
CA ARG A 25 -5.43 -15.00 3.29
C ARG A 25 -4.82 -16.31 2.82
N GLY A 26 -3.83 -16.84 3.53
CA GLY A 26 -3.21 -18.12 3.16
C GLY A 26 -1.88 -18.41 3.84
N GLN A 27 -1.23 -19.49 3.39
CA GLN A 27 0.15 -19.82 3.73
C GLN A 27 1.05 -19.26 2.63
N VAL A 28 1.95 -18.35 2.98
CA VAL A 28 2.85 -17.70 2.05
C VAL A 28 4.29 -18.11 2.36
N VAL A 29 4.93 -18.79 1.41
CA VAL A 29 6.36 -19.08 1.45
C VAL A 29 7.06 -17.99 0.67
N VAL A 30 7.95 -17.29 1.34
CA VAL A 30 8.78 -16.26 0.72
C VAL A 30 10.16 -16.84 0.50
N VAL A 31 10.53 -17.07 -0.75
CA VAL A 31 11.85 -17.55 -1.15
C VAL A 31 12.74 -16.34 -1.41
N LEU A 32 13.79 -16.22 -0.61
CA LEU A 32 14.80 -15.18 -0.75
C LEU A 32 16.07 -15.78 -1.36
N PRO A 33 16.57 -15.20 -2.45
CA PRO A 33 17.86 -15.57 -2.99
C PRO A 33 19.00 -15.15 -2.06
N SER A 34 20.21 -15.66 -2.33
CA SER A 34 21.42 -15.32 -1.59
C SER A 34 21.84 -13.86 -1.80
N GLY A 35 22.31 -13.16 -0.76
CA GLY A 35 22.78 -11.78 -0.87
C GLY A 35 21.73 -10.68 -0.71
N CYS A 36 20.52 -11.00 -0.22
CA CYS A 36 19.48 -10.00 0.07
C CYS A 36 19.78 -9.18 1.34
N THR A 37 20.70 -8.22 1.26
CA THR A 37 21.04 -7.28 2.35
C THR A 37 19.84 -6.49 2.87
N HIS A 38 18.82 -6.30 2.03
CA HIS A 38 17.62 -5.56 2.41
C HIS A 38 16.79 -6.23 3.53
N LEU A 39 16.84 -7.56 3.68
CA LEU A 39 16.09 -8.30 4.70
C LEU A 39 16.93 -8.80 5.86
N GLU A 40 18.24 -8.52 5.89
CA GLU A 40 19.09 -8.82 7.04
C GLU A 40 18.66 -8.06 8.30
N SER A 41 18.15 -6.84 8.14
CA SER A 41 17.76 -6.02 9.29
C SER A 41 16.48 -6.55 9.99
N LEU A 42 16.60 -6.79 11.28
CA LEU A 42 15.51 -7.26 12.15
C LEU A 42 14.24 -6.37 12.11
N PRO A 43 14.33 -5.02 12.07
CA PRO A 43 13.13 -4.16 11.98
C PRO A 43 12.34 -4.41 10.70
N ARG A 44 13.01 -4.68 9.58
CA ARG A 44 12.37 -4.94 8.28
C ARG A 44 11.65 -6.28 8.26
N LEU A 45 12.27 -7.34 8.78
CA LEU A 45 11.60 -8.63 8.97
C LEU A 45 10.37 -8.50 9.89
N ARG A 46 10.44 -7.67 10.94
CA ARG A 46 9.32 -7.41 11.84
C ARG A 46 8.16 -6.68 11.15
N LEU A 47 8.42 -5.77 10.22
CA LEU A 47 7.39 -5.13 9.41
C LEU A 47 6.66 -6.16 8.54
N LEU A 48 7.41 -7.09 7.96
CA LEU A 48 6.88 -8.17 7.13
C LEU A 48 6.00 -9.12 7.93
N GLN A 49 6.47 -9.53 9.11
CA GLN A 49 5.69 -10.30 10.08
C GLN A 49 4.38 -9.59 10.43
N ARG A 50 4.44 -8.28 10.73
CA ARG A 50 3.25 -7.51 11.11
C ARG A 50 2.25 -7.42 9.95
N GLN A 51 2.73 -7.26 8.72
CA GLN A 51 1.88 -7.26 7.52
C GLN A 51 1.17 -8.61 7.36
N ALA A 52 1.91 -9.72 7.44
CA ALA A 52 1.34 -11.07 7.37
C ALA A 52 0.31 -11.31 8.49
N GLN A 53 0.60 -10.86 9.72
CA GLN A 53 -0.31 -10.96 10.85
C GLN A 53 -1.60 -10.15 10.66
N LEU A 54 -1.51 -8.92 10.16
CA LEU A 54 -2.68 -8.09 9.85
C LEU A 54 -3.60 -8.77 8.81
N GLN A 55 -3.02 -9.57 7.93
CA GLN A 55 -3.73 -10.31 6.89
C GLN A 55 -4.15 -11.72 7.31
N GLY A 56 -3.77 -12.14 8.52
CA GLY A 56 -4.03 -13.50 9.02
C GLY A 56 -3.28 -14.58 8.24
N GLN A 57 -2.15 -14.24 7.62
CA GLN A 57 -1.34 -15.16 6.83
C GLN A 57 -0.33 -15.91 7.72
N ALA A 58 -0.09 -17.17 7.39
CA ALA A 58 1.10 -17.87 7.86
C ALA A 58 2.25 -17.49 6.93
N LEU A 59 3.39 -17.09 7.50
CA LEU A 59 4.57 -16.66 6.76
C LEU A 59 5.74 -17.60 7.08
N ALA A 60 6.37 -18.14 6.04
CA ALA A 60 7.66 -18.85 6.15
C ALA A 60 8.69 -18.21 5.21
N LEU A 61 9.95 -18.22 5.65
CA LEU A 61 11.08 -17.70 4.89
C LEU A 61 11.95 -18.87 4.43
N VAL A 62 12.33 -18.88 3.15
CA VAL A 62 13.35 -19.80 2.62
C VAL A 62 14.54 -18.95 2.23
N THR A 63 15.69 -19.15 2.87
CA THR A 63 16.89 -18.40 2.54
C THR A 63 18.16 -19.21 2.85
N PRO A 64 19.16 -19.17 1.95
CA PRO A 64 20.46 -19.77 2.20
C PRO A 64 21.26 -18.98 3.27
N ASP A 65 20.93 -17.71 3.51
CA ASP A 65 21.68 -16.82 4.40
C ASP A 65 21.46 -17.15 5.90
N PRO A 66 22.53 -17.44 6.68
CA PRO A 66 22.41 -17.72 8.10
C PRO A 66 21.93 -16.53 8.93
N THR A 67 22.26 -15.29 8.56
CA THR A 67 21.93 -14.09 9.34
C THR A 67 20.43 -13.83 9.34
N ILE A 68 19.82 -13.91 8.16
CA ILE A 68 18.37 -13.77 7.97
C ILE A 68 17.63 -14.89 8.71
N ARG A 69 18.11 -16.14 8.65
CA ARG A 69 17.53 -17.25 9.43
C ARG A 69 17.57 -17.00 10.93
N GLN A 70 18.67 -16.48 11.44
CA GLN A 70 18.81 -16.18 12.87
C GLN A 70 17.86 -15.07 13.31
N ASN A 71 17.73 -14.01 12.50
CA ASN A 71 16.81 -12.90 12.78
C ASN A 71 15.34 -13.33 12.64
N ALA A 72 14.99 -14.17 11.67
CA ALA A 72 13.67 -14.76 11.53
C ALA A 72 13.31 -15.63 12.75
N LYS A 73 14.25 -16.44 13.24
CA LYS A 73 14.05 -17.27 14.45
C LYS A 73 13.79 -16.41 15.69
N ARG A 74 14.49 -15.28 15.85
CA ARG A 74 14.25 -14.31 16.94
C ARG A 74 12.85 -13.70 16.91
N LEU A 75 12.26 -13.58 15.73
CA LEU A 75 10.91 -13.04 15.53
C LEU A 75 9.82 -14.13 15.56
N GLY A 76 10.19 -15.40 15.71
CA GLY A 76 9.24 -16.53 15.69
C GLY A 76 8.73 -16.87 14.29
N ILE A 77 9.43 -16.46 13.23
CA ILE A 77 9.11 -16.79 11.84
C ILE A 77 9.86 -18.08 11.47
N PRO A 78 9.18 -19.14 10.98
CA PRO A 78 9.86 -20.34 10.51
C PRO A 78 10.73 -20.01 9.28
N ALA A 79 12.03 -20.25 9.41
CA ALA A 79 13.00 -20.05 8.35
C ALA A 79 13.69 -21.36 7.95
N PHE A 80 13.80 -21.62 6.66
CA PHE A 80 14.33 -22.85 6.08
C PHE A 80 15.49 -22.55 5.11
N GLY A 81 16.42 -23.49 4.98
CA GLY A 81 17.53 -23.39 4.02
C GLY A 81 17.17 -23.81 2.59
N SER A 82 16.05 -24.53 2.41
CA SER A 82 15.61 -25.03 1.11
C SER A 82 14.08 -24.99 0.98
N GLU A 83 13.60 -24.85 -0.25
CA GLU A 83 12.17 -24.84 -0.57
C GLU A 83 11.51 -26.17 -0.23
N ALA A 84 12.23 -27.28 -0.45
CA ALA A 84 11.79 -28.62 -0.08
C ALA A 84 11.45 -28.67 1.42
N ALA A 85 12.34 -28.17 2.29
CA ALA A 85 12.11 -28.18 3.74
C ALA A 85 10.88 -27.35 4.18
N ALA A 86 10.57 -26.27 3.46
CA ALA A 86 9.38 -25.46 3.73
C ALA A 86 8.07 -26.14 3.32
N ARG A 87 8.10 -27.01 2.30
CA ARG A 87 6.92 -27.71 1.76
C ARG A 87 6.46 -28.88 2.62
N TRP A 88 7.41 -29.57 3.28
CA TRP A 88 7.12 -30.77 4.09
C TRP A 88 6.69 -30.46 5.53
N ARG A 89 7.03 -29.28 6.06
CA ARG A 89 6.67 -28.90 7.43
C ARG A 89 5.36 -28.12 7.42
N ARG A 90 4.36 -28.52 8.21
CA ARG A 90 3.19 -27.66 8.46
C ARG A 90 3.61 -26.56 9.43
N TRP A 91 3.79 -25.34 8.92
CA TRP A 91 3.99 -24.16 9.74
C TRP A 91 2.64 -23.46 9.93
N GLY A 92 2.25 -23.28 11.19
CA GLY A 92 1.03 -22.58 11.55
C GLY A 92 1.12 -21.08 11.31
N THR A 93 -0.01 -20.38 11.43
CA THR A 93 -0.07 -18.93 11.51
C THR A 93 0.99 -18.45 12.50
N ALA A 94 1.91 -17.60 12.01
CA ALA A 94 3.06 -17.13 12.77
C ALA A 94 2.61 -16.77 14.19
N ALA A 95 3.19 -17.47 15.17
CA ALA A 95 2.77 -17.44 16.57
C ALA A 95 2.29 -16.04 16.93
N ALA A 96 1.00 -15.95 17.29
CA ALA A 96 0.33 -14.69 17.55
C ALA A 96 1.30 -13.80 18.32
N ALA A 97 1.79 -12.73 17.69
CA ALA A 97 2.63 -11.77 18.39
C ALA A 97 1.97 -11.49 19.73
N PRO A 98 2.73 -11.45 20.85
CA PRO A 98 2.15 -11.21 22.16
C PRO A 98 1.19 -10.04 21.99
N ARG A 99 -0.11 -10.33 22.14
CA ARG A 99 -1.21 -9.44 21.75
C ARG A 99 -0.85 -8.12 22.37
N ASN A 100 -0.34 -7.17 21.57
CA ASN A 100 0.25 -5.96 22.10
C ASN A 100 -0.77 -5.43 23.10
N ALA A 101 -0.31 -5.07 24.29
CA ALA A 101 -1.12 -4.45 25.33
C ALA A 101 -1.70 -3.08 24.90
N ALA A 102 -1.87 -2.85 23.59
CA ALA A 102 -2.65 -1.81 22.94
C ALA A 102 -4.15 -1.85 23.29
N ASN A 103 -4.63 -2.86 24.03
CA ASN A 103 -5.93 -2.82 24.70
C ASN A 103 -5.84 -2.41 26.19
N ARG A 104 -4.63 -2.23 26.73
CA ARG A 104 -4.34 -1.64 28.05
C ARG A 104 -3.63 -0.30 27.90
N THR A 105 -3.90 0.43 26.81
CA THR A 105 -3.41 1.80 26.64
C THR A 105 -3.96 2.74 27.72
N GLY A 106 -5.11 2.43 28.32
CA GLY A 106 -5.71 3.27 29.36
C GLY A 106 -4.96 3.28 30.69
N THR A 107 -4.11 2.28 30.99
CA THR A 107 -3.52 2.12 32.33
C THR A 107 -2.31 3.02 32.59
N TRP A 108 -1.63 3.46 31.52
CA TRP A 108 -0.44 4.32 31.61
C TRP A 108 -0.62 5.67 30.89
N LEU A 109 -1.81 5.91 30.33
CA LEU A 109 -2.12 7.21 29.76
C LEU A 109 -2.43 8.18 30.91
N PRO A 110 -1.85 9.39 30.91
CA PRO A 110 -2.37 10.46 31.77
C PRO A 110 -3.86 10.64 31.49
N GLU A 111 -4.61 11.10 32.49
CA GLU A 111 -6.05 11.34 32.35
C GLU A 111 -6.32 12.08 31.04
N PRO A 112 -7.33 11.62 30.27
CA PRO A 112 -7.63 12.24 28.99
C PRO A 112 -7.90 13.73 29.23
N PRO A 113 -7.34 14.61 28.38
CA PRO A 113 -7.55 16.03 28.54
C PRO A 113 -9.06 16.33 28.46
N HIS A 114 -9.53 17.34 29.21
CA HIS A 114 -10.96 17.66 29.42
C HIS A 114 -11.80 17.77 28.14
N TRP A 115 -11.18 18.03 26.98
CA TRP A 115 -11.85 18.05 25.68
C TRP A 115 -12.20 16.66 25.10
N ARG A 116 -11.69 15.59 25.71
CA ARG A 116 -11.87 14.18 25.31
C ARG A 116 -12.50 13.40 26.45
N GLN A 117 -13.71 12.90 26.23
CA GLN A 117 -14.41 12.08 27.21
C GLN A 117 -13.76 10.68 27.31
N GLY A 118 -13.86 10.04 28.49
CA GLY A 118 -13.27 8.71 28.76
C GLY A 118 -13.77 7.58 27.85
N ASN A 119 -14.91 7.77 27.19
CA ASN A 119 -15.45 6.88 26.15
C ASN A 119 -14.80 7.08 24.77
N GLY A 120 -13.79 7.95 24.66
CA GLY A 120 -13.11 8.29 23.41
C GLY A 120 -13.84 9.30 22.53
N SER A 121 -15.02 9.79 22.94
CA SER A 121 -15.75 10.82 22.21
C SER A 121 -15.18 12.22 22.46
N ILE A 122 -15.35 13.09 21.47
CA ILE A 122 -14.95 14.50 21.54
C ILE A 122 -16.15 15.29 22.05
N ASP A 123 -15.93 16.20 23.00
CA ASP A 123 -16.98 17.06 23.56
C ASP A 123 -17.83 17.71 22.43
N PRO A 124 -19.17 17.57 22.45
CA PRO A 124 -20.05 18.17 21.46
C PRO A 124 -19.89 19.70 21.35
N LYS A 125 -19.48 20.40 22.42
CA LYS A 125 -19.22 21.85 22.38
C LYS A 125 -18.04 22.21 21.48
N LEU A 126 -17.04 21.33 21.38
CA LEU A 126 -15.91 21.49 20.47
C LEU A 126 -16.26 21.11 19.02
N ARG A 127 -17.23 20.20 18.80
CA ARG A 127 -17.78 19.92 17.45
C ARG A 127 -18.49 21.14 16.85
N ALA A 128 -19.01 22.04 17.69
CA ALA A 128 -19.70 23.24 17.25
C ALA A 128 -18.77 24.36 16.73
N ARG A 129 -17.44 24.21 16.85
CA ARG A 129 -16.51 25.19 16.26
C ARG A 129 -16.56 25.16 14.72
N PRO A 130 -16.53 26.33 14.05
CA PRO A 130 -16.53 26.39 12.59
C PRO A 130 -15.31 25.64 12.04
N ARG A 131 -15.55 24.53 11.34
CA ARG A 131 -14.49 23.70 10.75
C ARG A 131 -13.73 24.48 9.69
N PHE A 132 -12.47 24.83 10.00
CA PHE A 132 -11.51 25.39 9.04
C PHE A 132 -11.31 24.49 7.80
N ASP A 133 -11.66 23.21 7.87
CA ASP A 133 -11.66 22.26 6.74
C ASP A 133 -12.56 22.69 5.56
N ARG A 134 -13.64 23.44 5.84
CA ARG A 134 -14.54 23.94 4.80
C ARG A 134 -13.87 25.00 3.92
N VAL A 135 -12.90 25.74 4.44
CA VAL A 135 -12.16 26.76 3.67
C VAL A 135 -11.17 26.10 2.71
N ARG A 136 -10.43 25.07 3.18
CA ARG A 136 -9.45 24.35 2.36
C ARG A 136 -10.10 23.57 1.21
N SER A 137 -11.24 22.92 1.48
CA SER A 137 -11.97 22.16 0.47
C SER A 137 -12.59 23.03 -0.63
N ARG A 138 -12.92 24.30 -0.36
CA ARG A 138 -13.35 25.27 -1.39
C ARG A 138 -12.22 25.59 -2.36
N ARG A 139 -10.99 25.79 -1.86
CA ARG A 139 -9.82 26.07 -2.72
C ARG A 139 -9.48 24.90 -3.65
N ILE A 140 -9.57 23.67 -3.15
CA ILE A 140 -9.30 22.46 -3.94
C ILE A 140 -10.38 22.24 -5.03
N ARG A 141 -11.66 22.55 -4.74
CA ARG A 141 -12.73 22.49 -5.76
C ARG A 141 -12.59 23.57 -6.83
N ALA A 142 -12.10 24.76 -6.47
CA ALA A 142 -11.83 25.83 -7.44
C ALA A 142 -10.69 25.43 -8.40
N ALA A 143 -9.62 24.81 -7.89
CA ALA A 143 -8.51 24.34 -8.71
C ALA A 143 -8.92 23.26 -9.74
N LYS A 144 -9.85 22.37 -9.40
CA LYS A 144 -10.35 21.33 -10.32
C LYS A 144 -11.17 21.86 -11.51
N ARG A 145 -11.69 23.10 -11.47
CA ARG A 145 -12.44 23.66 -12.63
C ARG A 145 -11.54 23.97 -13.82
N TYR A 146 -10.26 24.25 -13.60
CA TYR A 146 -9.30 24.52 -14.67
C TYR A 146 -8.85 23.28 -15.44
N HIS A 147 -9.16 22.08 -14.97
CA HIS A 147 -8.84 20.81 -15.66
C HIS A 147 -10.07 20.12 -16.26
N ARG A 148 -11.20 20.83 -16.42
CA ARG A 148 -12.29 20.27 -17.22
C ARG A 148 -11.86 20.25 -18.68
N ALA A 149 -11.79 19.04 -19.24
CA ALA A 149 -11.62 18.78 -20.65
C ALA A 149 -12.53 19.72 -21.47
N THR A 150 -11.99 20.25 -22.56
CA THR A 150 -12.73 21.11 -23.50
C THR A 150 -14.07 20.48 -23.85
N PRO A 151 -15.19 21.23 -23.79
CA PRO A 151 -16.50 20.68 -24.10
C PRO A 151 -16.50 20.14 -25.53
N LEU A 152 -17.08 18.95 -25.73
CA LEU A 152 -17.09 18.23 -27.01
C LEU A 152 -17.62 19.09 -28.18
N TRP A 153 -18.57 19.98 -27.92
CA TRP A 153 -19.09 20.90 -28.94
C TRP A 153 -18.02 21.86 -29.47
N LEU A 154 -17.10 22.33 -28.62
CA LEU A 154 -16.00 23.20 -29.05
C LEU A 154 -15.00 22.44 -29.93
N GLN A 155 -14.80 21.14 -29.68
CA GLN A 155 -13.99 20.29 -30.56
C GLN A 155 -14.66 20.11 -31.92
N ILE A 156 -15.98 19.86 -31.94
CA ILE A 156 -16.75 19.73 -33.20
C ILE A 156 -16.67 21.03 -34.02
N VAL A 157 -16.85 22.19 -33.40
CA VAL A 157 -16.73 23.49 -34.07
C VAL A 157 -15.32 23.70 -34.62
N GLY A 158 -14.28 23.33 -33.85
CA GLY A 158 -12.90 23.41 -34.29
C GLY A 158 -12.63 22.56 -35.54
N TYR A 159 -13.09 21.31 -35.56
CA TYR A 159 -12.94 20.44 -36.72
C TYR A 159 -13.71 20.94 -37.94
N LEU A 160 -14.90 21.52 -37.75
CA LEU A 160 -15.70 22.08 -38.84
C LEU A 160 -14.99 23.27 -39.50
N PHE A 161 -14.38 24.15 -38.71
CA PHE A 161 -13.58 25.26 -39.22
C PHE A 161 -12.35 24.79 -40.01
N VAL A 162 -11.62 23.80 -39.48
CA VAL A 162 -10.45 23.22 -40.18
C VAL A 162 -10.87 22.57 -41.50
N GLY A 163 -11.96 21.78 -41.48
CA GLY A 163 -12.49 21.14 -42.68
C GLY A 163 -12.93 22.16 -43.74
N LEU A 164 -13.65 23.22 -43.32
CA LEU A 164 -14.08 24.29 -44.22
C LEU A 164 -12.87 24.97 -44.86
N PHE A 165 -11.88 25.37 -44.06
CA PHE A 165 -10.67 26.02 -44.55
C PHE A 165 -9.93 25.15 -45.57
N MET A 166 -9.81 23.84 -45.29
CA MET A 166 -9.12 22.89 -46.17
C MET A 166 -9.85 22.74 -47.51
N VAL A 167 -11.18 22.68 -47.52
CA VAL A 167 -11.99 22.62 -48.75
C VAL A 167 -11.88 23.92 -49.55
N THR A 168 -11.97 25.08 -48.89
CA THR A 168 -11.84 26.38 -49.58
C THR A 168 -10.46 26.54 -50.20
N PHE A 169 -9.42 26.17 -49.47
CA PHE A 169 -8.04 26.23 -49.96
C PHE A 169 -7.82 25.30 -51.16
N LEU A 170 -8.30 24.05 -51.09
CA LEU A 170 -8.17 23.09 -52.18
C LEU A 170 -8.96 23.52 -53.42
N SER A 171 -10.17 24.05 -53.25
CA SER A 171 -11.00 24.55 -54.35
C SER A 171 -10.37 25.77 -55.02
N GLY A 172 -9.76 26.68 -54.25
CA GLY A 172 -9.03 27.82 -54.80
C GLY A 172 -7.79 27.39 -55.59
N PHE A 173 -7.06 26.37 -55.09
CA PHE A 173 -5.91 25.81 -55.78
C PHE A 173 -6.30 25.16 -57.13
N VAL A 174 -7.36 24.35 -57.14
CA VAL A 174 -7.87 23.71 -58.38
C VAL A 174 -8.36 24.72 -59.40
N TYR A 175 -8.89 25.86 -58.96
CA TYR A 175 -9.36 26.90 -59.89
C TYR A 175 -8.22 27.72 -60.49
N TYR A 176 -7.07 27.77 -59.81
CA TYR A 176 -5.93 28.60 -60.20
C TYR A 176 -4.87 27.86 -61.03
N VAL A 177 -4.74 26.53 -60.85
CA VAL A 177 -3.86 25.65 -61.62
C VAL A 177 -4.55 25.17 -62.89
#